data_AF-A0A956KVJ5-F1
#
_entry.id   AF-A0A956KVJ5-F1
#
_cell.length_a   1.000
_cell.length_b   1.000
_cell.length_c   1.000
_cell.angle_alpha   90.00
_cell.angle_beta   90.00
_cell.angle_gamma   90.00
#
_symmetry.space_group_name_H-M   'P 1'
#
loop_
_entity.id
_entity.type
_entity.pdbx_description
1 polymer ?
#
loop_
_entity_poly.entity_id
_entity_poly.type
_entity_poly.pdbx_seq_one_letter_code
_entity_poly.pdbx_strand_id
1 'polypeptide(L)'
;MPSAVTEAILELAERHEPGGVTMGRIVDALEGEGFVPEVVEQELWSLLARRRLTPCGYVCRKVRRRDALGELEQARSYELLLIPWSEDLDRQLELQLVEGEG
;
A
#
# COMPACT_ATOMS: atom_id res chain seq x y z
N MET A 1 -20.28 9.68 6.02
CA MET A 1 -19.17 9.66 6.98
C MET A 1 -18.22 8.54 6.56
N PRO A 2 -16.89 8.72 6.65
CA PRO A 2 -15.97 7.64 6.36
C PRO A 2 -16.21 6.48 7.34
N SER A 3 -15.82 5.27 6.96
CA SER A 3 -15.86 4.15 7.89
C SER A 3 -14.76 4.31 8.96
N ALA A 4 -14.91 3.68 10.13
CA ALA A 4 -13.86 3.67 11.14
C ALA A 4 -12.53 3.12 10.60
N VAL A 5 -12.59 2.13 9.70
CA VAL A 5 -11.42 1.58 9.01
C VAL A 5 -10.77 2.63 8.12
N THR A 6 -11.57 3.40 7.37
CA THR A 6 -11.07 4.49 6.51
C THR A 6 -10.32 5.54 7.33
N GLU A 7 -10.89 5.98 8.45
CA GLU A 7 -10.28 6.99 9.32
C GLU A 7 -8.96 6.50 9.91
N ALA A 8 -8.94 5.26 10.43
CA ALA A 8 -7.75 4.67 11.03
C ALA A 8 -6.62 4.46 10.03
N ILE A 9 -6.93 4.04 8.79
CA ILE A 9 -5.94 3.92 7.70
C ILE A 9 -5.31 5.28 7.39
N LEU A 10 -6.14 6.31 7.21
CA LEU A 10 -5.65 7.65 6.86
C LEU A 10 -4.80 8.24 8.00
N GLU A 11 -5.23 8.08 9.26
CA GLU A 11 -4.46 8.51 10.42
C GLU A 11 -3.09 7.82 10.49
N LEU A 12 -3.02 6.52 10.19
CA LEU A 12 -1.74 5.81 10.13
C LEU A 12 -0.84 6.32 9.01
N ALA A 13 -1.40 6.61 7.83
CA ALA A 13 -0.64 7.17 6.71
C ALA A 13 -0.08 8.56 7.04
N GLU A 14 -0.90 9.45 7.60
CA GLU A 14 -0.51 10.81 8.03
C GLU A 14 0.63 10.77 9.05
N ARG A 15 0.56 9.90 10.06
CA ARG A 15 1.60 9.78 11.10
C ARG A 15 2.98 9.37 10.58
N HIS A 16 3.06 8.78 9.39
CA HIS A 16 4.31 8.29 8.81
C HIS A 16 4.80 9.16 7.64
N GLU A 17 4.18 10.31 7.39
CA GLU A 17 4.73 11.28 6.46
C GLU A 17 6.10 11.83 6.93
N PRO A 18 7.01 12.15 6.00
CA PRO A 18 6.92 11.96 4.55
C PRO A 18 7.37 10.55 4.09
N GLY A 19 7.85 9.70 5.00
CA GLY A 19 8.50 8.42 4.67
C GLY A 19 7.55 7.31 4.22
N GLY A 20 6.26 7.46 4.50
CA GLY A 20 5.22 6.49 4.19
C GLY A 20 5.23 5.28 5.13
N VAL A 21 4.14 4.53 5.07
CA VAL A 21 3.93 3.31 5.86
C VAL A 21 3.62 2.15 4.91
N THR A 22 4.15 0.98 5.21
CA THR A 22 3.90 -0.19 4.36
C THR A 22 2.48 -0.72 4.56
N MET A 23 1.83 -1.22 3.52
CA MET A 23 0.45 -1.73 3.59
C MET A 23 0.25 -2.76 4.71
N GLY A 24 1.13 -3.75 4.82
CA GLY A 24 1.15 -4.77 5.85
C GLY A 24 1.33 -4.19 7.25
N ARG A 25 2.11 -3.11 7.43
CA ARG A 25 2.19 -2.44 8.74
C ARG A 25 0.88 -1.77 9.14
N ILE A 26 0.11 -1.25 8.17
CA ILE A 26 -1.24 -0.74 8.44
C ILE A 26 -2.15 -1.91 8.84
N VAL A 27 -2.14 -3.00 8.07
CA VAL A 27 -2.96 -4.20 8.34
C VAL A 27 -2.65 -4.78 9.72
N ASP A 28 -1.37 -5.01 10.05
CA ASP A 28 -0.92 -5.54 11.34
C ASP A 28 -1.35 -4.65 12.51
N ALA A 29 -1.25 -3.32 12.35
CA ALA A 29 -1.64 -2.37 13.39
C ALA A 29 -3.14 -2.40 13.66
N LEU A 30 -3.95 -2.37 12.60
CA LEU A 30 -5.42 -2.38 12.72
C LEU A 30 -5.95 -3.76 13.14
N GLU A 31 -5.31 -4.86 12.73
CA GLU A 31 -5.61 -6.18 13.29
C GLU A 31 -5.41 -6.20 14.81
N GLY A 32 -4.31 -5.61 15.29
CA GLY A 32 -4.04 -5.45 16.73
C GLY A 32 -5.09 -4.61 17.47
N GLU A 33 -5.82 -3.74 16.77
CA GLU A 33 -6.93 -2.93 17.28
C GLU A 33 -8.29 -3.62 17.15
N GLY A 34 -8.34 -4.82 16.57
CA GLY A 34 -9.55 -5.65 16.45
C GLY A 34 -10.27 -5.55 15.10
N PHE A 35 -9.67 -4.90 14.10
CA PHE A 35 -10.20 -4.89 12.74
C PHE A 35 -9.89 -6.21 12.00
N VAL A 36 -10.74 -6.56 11.04
CA VAL A 36 -10.56 -7.76 10.21
C VAL A 36 -9.55 -7.45 9.08
N PRO A 37 -8.43 -8.19 8.95
CA PRO A 37 -7.38 -7.90 7.97
C PRO A 37 -7.89 -7.76 6.53
N GLU A 38 -8.76 -8.67 6.09
CA GLU A 38 -9.30 -8.66 4.73
C GLU A 38 -10.13 -7.40 4.44
N VAL A 39 -10.80 -6.85 5.46
CA VAL A 39 -11.57 -5.60 5.34
C VAL A 39 -10.63 -4.41 5.23
N VAL A 40 -9.54 -4.40 6.00
CA VAL A 40 -8.50 -3.36 5.93
C VAL A 40 -7.84 -3.35 4.56
N GLU A 41 -7.46 -4.52 4.04
CA GLU A 41 -6.86 -4.66 2.71
C GLU A 41 -7.80 -4.16 1.60
N GLN A 42 -9.07 -4.55 1.65
CA GLN A 42 -10.07 -4.09 0.69
C GLN A 42 -10.23 -2.57 0.72
N GLU A 43 -10.27 -1.96 1.91
CA GLU A 43 -10.40 -0.51 2.03
C GLU A 43 -9.12 0.21 1.60
N LEU A 44 -7.93 -0.34 1.86
CA LEU A 44 -6.66 0.19 1.33
C LEU A 44 -6.68 0.28 -0.20
N TRP A 45 -7.08 -0.80 -0.88
CA TRP A 45 -7.22 -0.79 -2.34
C TRP A 45 -8.26 0.22 -2.83
N SER A 46 -9.36 0.36 -2.09
CA SER A 46 -10.39 1.32 -2.46
C SER A 46 -9.95 2.77 -2.23
N LEU A 47 -9.16 3.06 -1.19
CA LEU A 47 -8.59 4.39 -0.96
C LEU A 47 -7.55 4.76 -2.02
N LEU A 48 -6.73 3.81 -2.47
CA LEU A 48 -5.86 4.00 -3.64
C LEU A 48 -6.68 4.34 -4.89
N ALA A 49 -7.72 3.55 -5.19
CA ALA A 49 -8.57 3.77 -6.36
C ALA A 49 -9.34 5.12 -6.30
N ARG A 50 -9.68 5.59 -5.10
CA ARG A 50 -10.38 6.86 -4.87
C ARG A 50 -9.42 8.06 -4.70
N ARG A 51 -8.11 7.90 -4.94
CA ARG A 51 -7.09 8.95 -4.74
C ARG A 51 -7.15 9.56 -3.34
N ARG A 52 -7.19 8.69 -2.33
CA ARG A 52 -7.10 9.04 -0.90
C ARG A 52 -5.78 8.63 -0.27
N LEU A 53 -5.05 7.75 -0.94
CA LEU A 53 -3.67 7.37 -0.64
C LEU A 53 -2.85 7.45 -1.92
N THR A 54 -1.57 7.74 -1.80
CA THR A 54 -0.61 7.71 -2.92
C THR A 54 0.58 6.82 -2.57
N PRO A 55 1.00 5.91 -3.46
CA PRO A 55 2.27 5.23 -3.30
C PRO A 55 3.44 6.22 -3.41
N CYS A 56 4.29 6.30 -2.39
CA CYS A 56 5.49 7.15 -2.39
C CYS A 56 6.80 6.37 -2.54
N GLY A 57 6.73 5.04 -2.56
CA GLY A 57 7.88 4.16 -2.69
C GLY A 57 7.50 2.70 -2.48
N TYR A 58 8.51 1.86 -2.31
CA TYR A 58 8.32 0.45 -1.99
C TYR A 58 9.44 -0.09 -1.09
N VAL A 59 9.12 -1.11 -0.32
CA VAL A 59 10.11 -1.93 0.38
C VAL A 59 10.28 -3.25 -0.36
N CYS A 60 11.52 -3.73 -0.46
CA CYS A 60 11.85 -5.05 -0.97
C CYS A 60 12.40 -5.90 0.17
N ARG A 61 11.73 -6.99 0.51
CA ARG A 61 12.16 -7.92 1.55
C ARG A 61 12.52 -9.26 0.94
N LYS A 62 13.64 -9.85 1.38
CA LYS A 62 13.95 -11.25 1.10
C LYS A 62 13.19 -12.11 2.11
N VAL A 63 12.34 -12.99 1.60
CA VAL A 63 11.56 -13.93 2.42
C VAL A 63 11.98 -15.35 2.10
N ARG A 64 11.97 -16.21 3.12
CA ARG A 64 12.12 -17.65 2.94
C ARG A 64 10.72 -18.24 2.92
N ARG A 65 10.35 -18.89 1.82
CA ARG A 65 9.07 -19.58 1.70
C ARG A 65 9.29 -20.98 1.16
N ARG A 66 8.29 -21.84 1.32
CA ARG A 66 8.29 -23.13 0.65
C ARG A 66 7.68 -22.97 -0.74
N ASP A 67 8.31 -23.55 -1.74
CA ASP A 67 7.74 -23.64 -3.09
C ASP A 67 6.59 -24.66 -3.14
N ALA A 68 6.03 -24.89 -4.33
CA ALA A 68 4.94 -25.84 -4.53
C ALA A 68 5.33 -27.30 -4.23
N LEU A 69 6.63 -27.61 -4.18
CA LEU A 69 7.17 -28.93 -3.88
C LEU A 69 7.58 -29.06 -2.40
N GLY A 70 7.45 -27.98 -1.63
CA GLY A 70 7.80 -27.93 -0.21
C GLY A 70 9.25 -27.54 0.07
N GLU A 71 10.05 -27.22 -0.94
CA GLU A 71 11.46 -26.87 -0.77
C GLU A 71 11.65 -25.42 -0.35
N LEU A 72 12.68 -25.13 0.46
CA LEU A 72 12.95 -23.78 0.93
C LEU A 72 13.56 -22.93 -0.20
N GLU A 73 12.80 -21.96 -0.69
CA GLU A 73 13.26 -20.97 -1.65
C GLU A 73 13.42 -19.58 -1.01
N GLN A 74 14.39 -18.81 -1.52
CA GLN A 74 14.49 -17.38 -1.24
C GLN A 74 13.73 -16.61 -2.32
N ALA A 75 12.70 -15.87 -1.92
CA ALA A 75 11.93 -15.00 -2.80
C ALA A 75 12.08 -13.53 -2.38
N ARG A 76 11.80 -12.61 -3.31
CA ARG A 76 11.66 -11.18 -3.00
C ARG A 76 10.18 -10.83 -2.95
N SER A 77 9.76 -10.23 -1.84
CA SER A 77 8.44 -9.60 -1.71
C SER A 77 8.60 -8.10 -1.82
N TYR A 78 7.74 -7.48 -2.63
CA TYR A 78 7.68 -6.03 -2.82
C TYR A 78 6.36 -5.52 -2.26
N GLU A 79 6.42 -4.40 -1.55
CA GLU A 79 5.26 -3.84 -0.87
C GLU A 79 5.32 -2.31 -0.96
N LEU A 80 4.18 -1.68 -1.24
CA LEU A 80 4.08 -0.23 -1.39
C LEU A 80 4.22 0.48 -0.04
N LEU A 81 4.88 1.63 -0.05
CA LEU A 81 4.82 2.64 0.99
C LEU A 81 3.73 3.64 0.63
N LEU A 82 2.81 3.87 1.56
CA LEU A 82 1.65 4.73 1.37
C LEU A 82 1.76 5.98 2.24
N ILE A 83 1.37 7.11 1.66
CA ILE A 83 1.11 8.38 2.34
C ILE A 83 -0.32 8.83 2.01
N PRO A 84 -0.87 9.84 2.71
CA PRO A 84 -2.06 10.55 2.25
C PRO A 84 -1.92 10.99 0.80
N TRP A 85 -3.05 11.11 0.10
CA TRP A 85 -3.01 11.47 -1.31
C TRP A 85 -2.21 12.75 -1.56
N SER A 86 -1.27 12.66 -2.50
CA SER A 86 -0.43 13.77 -2.94
C SER A 86 -0.64 13.97 -4.44
N GLU A 87 -1.19 15.12 -4.80
CA GLU A 87 -1.40 15.51 -6.20
C GLU A 87 -0.10 15.54 -7.00
N ASP A 88 1.01 15.93 -6.36
CA ASP A 88 2.33 16.00 -7.01
C ASP A 88 2.85 14.61 -7.39
N LEU A 89 2.68 13.63 -6.50
CA LEU A 89 3.09 12.24 -6.77
C LEU A 89 2.08 11.52 -7.68
N ASP A 90 0.78 11.81 -7.57
CA ASP A 90 -0.24 11.21 -8.44
C ASP A 90 -0.02 11.59 -9.90
N ARG A 91 0.37 12.85 -10.16
CA ARG A 91 0.74 13.31 -11.51
C ARG A 91 1.95 12.60 -12.09
N GLN A 92 2.86 12.06 -11.26
CA GLN A 92 3.99 11.27 -11.77
C GLN A 92 3.57 9.89 -12.31
N LEU A 93 2.40 9.39 -11.89
CA LEU A 93 1.85 8.11 -12.34
C LEU A 93 1.06 8.26 -13.66
N GLU A 94 0.75 9.48 -14.07
CA GLU A 94 0.15 9.78 -15.38
C GLU A 94 1.19 9.55 -16.48
N LEU A 95 1.32 8.31 -16.93
CA LEU A 95 2.10 7.96 -18.10
C LEU A 95 1.49 8.64 -19.33
N GLN A 96 2.10 9.74 -19.78
CA GLN A 96 1.85 10.27 -21.12
C GLN A 96 2.45 9.27 -22.11
N LEU A 97 1.62 8.36 -22.62
CA LEU A 97 1.95 7.58 -23.80
C LEU A 97 2.07 8.56 -24.96
N VAL A 98 3.29 8.97 -25.29
CA VAL A 98 3.55 9.71 -26.51
C VAL A 98 3.24 8.76 -27.66
N GLU A 99 2.14 9.01 -28.38
CA GLU A 99 1.90 8.34 -29.66
C GLU A 99 3.08 8.68 -30.56
N GLY A 100 3.93 7.69 -30.83
CA GLY A 100 5.03 7.86 -31.77
C GLY A 100 4.44 8.15 -33.15
N GLU A 101 4.63 9.38 -33.64
CA GLU A 101 4.39 9.72 -35.04
C GLU A 101 5.34 8.87 -35.90
N GLY A 102 4.76 7.96 -36.69
CA GLY A 102 5.44 7.21 -37.75
C GLY A 102 5.49 7.96 -39.06
#